data_AF-A0A8T6FVY3-F1
#
_entry.id   AF-A0A8T6FVY3-F1
#
_cell.length_a   1.000
_cell.length_b   1.000
_cell.length_c   1.000
_cell.angle_alpha   90.00
_cell.angle_beta   90.00
_cell.angle_gamma   90.00
#
_symmetry.space_group_name_H-M   'P 1'
#
loop_
_entity.id
_entity.type
_entity.pdbx_description
1 polymer ?
#
loop_
_entity_poly.entity_id
_entity_poly.type
_entity_poly.pdbx_seq_one_letter_code
_entity_poly.pdbx_strand_id
1 'polypeptide(L)'
;MRRSSYPPSHLFVDAAPVVNDLPTRLARLKHAIGLSWDGLAACLGVDPRQLQRWRKGTLPSGVAMASLFLLADRIPGGAAILRDDDSAAQDERGER
;
A
#
# COMPACT_ATOMS: atom_id res chain seq x y z
N MET A 1 12.11 49.76 4.76
CA MET A 1 10.82 49.10 4.44
C MET A 1 11.11 47.77 3.76
N ARG A 2 11.03 46.64 4.47
CA ARG A 2 11.27 45.29 3.91
C ARG A 2 9.95 44.77 3.34
N ARG A 3 9.85 44.64 2.01
CA ARG A 3 8.73 43.97 1.35
C ARG A 3 8.88 42.47 1.59
N SER A 4 8.02 41.93 2.43
CA SER A 4 7.89 40.50 2.69
C SER A 4 7.46 39.82 1.39
N SER A 5 8.40 39.14 0.74
CA SER A 5 8.15 38.28 -0.42
C SER A 5 7.77 36.91 0.11
N TYR A 6 6.48 36.67 0.33
CA TYR A 6 5.97 35.31 0.49
C TYR A 6 5.70 34.74 -0.90
N PRO A 7 6.31 33.62 -1.31
CA PRO A 7 5.80 32.88 -2.45
C PRO A 7 4.41 32.33 -2.08
N PRO A 8 3.44 32.31 -3.02
CA PRO A 8 2.20 31.57 -2.81
C PRO A 8 2.56 30.09 -2.70
N SER A 9 2.55 29.58 -1.48
CA SER A 9 2.67 28.17 -1.14
C SER A 9 1.82 27.36 -2.11
N HIS A 10 2.46 26.40 -2.79
CA HIS A 10 1.77 25.41 -3.58
C HIS A 10 0.71 24.75 -2.70
N LEU A 11 -0.55 25.15 -2.87
CA LEU A 11 -1.69 24.34 -2.51
C LEU A 11 -1.73 23.17 -3.50
N PHE A 12 -0.75 22.28 -3.39
CA PHE A 12 -1.02 20.89 -3.73
C PHE A 12 -2.08 20.47 -2.74
N VAL A 13 -3.32 20.44 -3.23
CA VAL A 13 -4.41 19.72 -2.61
C VAL A 13 -3.86 18.34 -2.31
N ASP A 14 -3.60 18.10 -1.02
CA ASP A 14 -3.25 16.82 -0.43
C ASP A 14 -4.47 15.92 -0.63
N ALA A 15 -4.60 15.39 -1.84
CA ALA A 15 -5.62 14.44 -2.21
C ALA A 15 -5.22 13.12 -1.56
N ALA A 16 -5.53 13.01 -0.26
CA ALA A 16 -5.64 11.80 0.55
C ALA A 16 -4.55 10.73 0.31
N PRO A 17 -3.65 10.46 1.29
CA PRO A 17 -2.65 9.39 1.17
C PRO A 17 -3.26 7.96 1.07
N VAL A 18 -4.58 7.82 1.13
CA VAL A 18 -5.29 6.53 1.20
C VAL A 18 -5.18 5.69 -0.10
N VAL A 19 -4.85 6.31 -1.25
CA VAL A 19 -4.92 5.64 -2.56
C VAL A 19 -3.55 5.30 -3.16
N ASN A 20 -2.45 5.90 -2.66
CA ASN A 20 -1.12 5.77 -3.26
C ASN A 20 -0.26 4.63 -2.70
N ASP A 21 -0.64 3.98 -1.60
CA ASP A 21 0.19 2.96 -0.95
C ASP A 21 -0.08 1.52 -1.37
N LEU A 22 -0.98 1.28 -2.32
CA LEU A 22 -1.24 -0.06 -2.84
C LEU A 22 0.04 -0.81 -3.29
N PRO A 23 0.99 -0.19 -4.04
CA PRO A 23 2.25 -0.86 -4.38
C PRO A 23 3.04 -1.30 -3.15
N THR A 24 3.10 -0.46 -2.12
CA THR A 24 3.79 -0.71 -0.85
C THR A 24 3.12 -1.86 -0.10
N ARG A 25 1.79 -1.83 0.02
CA ARG A 25 1.00 -2.88 0.69
C ARG A 25 1.11 -4.21 -0.05
N LEU A 26 1.10 -4.21 -1.38
CA LEU A 26 1.34 -5.41 -2.19
C LEU A 26 2.73 -5.99 -1.95
N ALA A 27 3.76 -5.15 -1.84
CA ALA A 27 5.12 -5.61 -1.54
C ALA A 27 5.20 -6.23 -0.14
N ARG A 28 4.62 -5.59 0.87
CA ARG A 28 4.53 -6.12 2.24
C ARG A 28 3.77 -7.44 2.28
N LEU A 29 2.63 -7.53 1.60
CA LEU A 29 1.84 -8.76 1.50
C LEU A 29 2.68 -9.87 0.87
N LYS A 30 3.31 -9.61 -0.28
CA LYS A 30 4.23 -10.55 -0.95
C LYS A 30 5.32 -11.06 -0.02
N HIS A 31 5.93 -10.16 0.77
CA HIS A 31 6.95 -10.52 1.76
C HIS A 31 6.39 -11.39 2.88
N ALA A 32 5.20 -11.07 3.39
CA ALA A 32 4.53 -11.88 4.42
C ALA A 32 4.18 -13.29 3.94
N ILE A 33 3.80 -13.47 2.66
CA ILE A 33 3.55 -14.81 2.08
C ILE A 33 4.84 -15.53 1.67
N GLY A 34 5.97 -14.81 1.58
CA GLY A 34 7.22 -15.36 1.05
C GLY A 34 7.18 -15.71 -0.44
N LEU A 35 6.27 -15.12 -1.22
CA LEU A 35 6.08 -15.43 -2.63
C LEU A 35 6.89 -14.51 -3.57
N SER A 36 7.07 -14.96 -4.81
CA SER A 36 7.47 -14.10 -5.93
C SER A 36 6.27 -13.30 -6.44
N TRP A 37 6.51 -12.30 -7.29
CA TRP A 37 5.42 -11.54 -7.91
C TRP A 37 4.54 -12.42 -8.82
N ASP A 38 5.14 -13.35 -9.56
CA ASP A 38 4.40 -14.35 -10.35
C ASP A 38 3.60 -15.30 -9.47
N GLY A 39 4.18 -15.76 -8.35
CA GLY A 39 3.46 -16.59 -7.38
C GLY A 39 2.26 -15.85 -6.77
N LEU A 40 2.43 -14.56 -6.47
CA LEU A 40 1.33 -13.73 -5.98
C LEU A 40 0.24 -13.54 -7.05
N ALA A 41 0.62 -13.31 -8.31
CA ALA A 41 -0.34 -13.20 -9.43
C ALA A 41 -1.14 -14.50 -9.60
N ALA A 42 -0.46 -15.66 -9.56
CA ALA A 42 -1.08 -16.97 -9.62
C ALA A 42 -2.04 -17.23 -8.44
N CYS A 43 -1.63 -16.88 -7.21
CA CYS A 43 -2.50 -16.99 -6.03
C CYS A 43 -3.75 -16.10 -6.12
N LEU A 44 -3.63 -14.93 -6.73
CA LEU A 44 -4.74 -13.99 -6.91
C LEU A 44 -5.61 -14.33 -8.13
N GLY A 45 -5.16 -15.26 -8.99
CA GLY A 45 -5.82 -15.59 -10.25
C GLY A 45 -5.82 -14.42 -11.25
N VAL A 46 -4.84 -13.53 -11.18
CA VAL A 46 -4.72 -12.36 -12.06
C VAL A 46 -3.51 -12.44 -12.96
N ASP A 47 -3.57 -11.75 -14.09
CA ASP A 47 -2.46 -11.70 -15.03
C ASP A 47 -1.24 -10.96 -14.43
N PRO A 48 0.00 -11.45 -14.60
CA PRO A 48 1.19 -10.78 -14.10
C PRO A 48 1.35 -9.33 -14.59
N ARG A 49 0.87 -9.01 -15.80
CA ARG A 49 0.86 -7.64 -16.33
C ARG A 49 -0.14 -6.76 -15.59
N GLN A 50 -1.26 -7.32 -15.17
CA GLN A 50 -2.25 -6.62 -14.35
C GLN A 50 -1.65 -6.29 -12.97
N LEU A 51 -0.97 -7.25 -12.34
CA LEU A 51 -0.25 -7.01 -11.09
C LEU A 51 0.87 -5.97 -11.25
N GLN A 52 1.58 -5.98 -12.38
CA GLN A 52 2.58 -4.95 -12.70
C GLN A 52 1.96 -3.55 -12.82
N ARG A 53 0.75 -3.42 -13.37
CA ARG A 53 0.03 -2.13 -13.40
C ARG A 53 -0.31 -1.66 -11.99
N TRP A 54 -0.72 -2.56 -11.10
CA TRP A 54 -1.01 -2.18 -9.72
C TRP A 54 0.23 -1.68 -8.98
N ARG A 55 1.38 -2.31 -9.22
CA ARG A 55 2.67 -1.86 -8.72
C ARG A 55 3.10 -0.49 -9.24
N LYS A 56 2.53 -0.03 -10.36
CA LYS A 56 2.75 1.31 -10.93
C LYS A 56 1.71 2.33 -10.46
N GLY A 57 0.80 1.96 -9.54
CA GLY A 57 -0.23 2.84 -9.00
C GLY A 57 -1.59 2.73 -9.69
N THR A 58 -1.81 1.72 -10.54
CA THR A 58 -3.17 1.45 -11.06
C THR A 58 -4.01 0.75 -10.01
N LEU A 59 -5.24 1.19 -9.80
CA LEU A 59 -6.14 0.53 -8.84
C LEU A 59 -6.62 -0.84 -9.35
N PRO A 60 -6.77 -1.85 -8.47
CA PRO A 60 -7.39 -3.12 -8.82
C PRO A 60 -8.88 -2.93 -9.07
N SER A 61 -9.48 -3.86 -9.83
CA SER A 61 -10.94 -3.98 -9.83
C SER A 61 -11.44 -4.42 -8.45
N GLY A 62 -12.72 -4.20 -8.15
CA GLY A 62 -13.32 -4.63 -6.88
C GLY A 62 -13.15 -6.12 -6.61
N VAL A 63 -13.25 -6.96 -7.65
CA VAL A 63 -13.03 -8.42 -7.55
C VAL A 63 -11.57 -8.73 -7.20
N ALA A 64 -10.62 -8.07 -7.85
CA ALA A 64 -9.19 -8.24 -7.56
C ALA A 64 -8.83 -7.77 -6.14
N MET A 65 -9.44 -6.68 -5.69
CA MET A 65 -9.28 -6.20 -4.32
C MET A 65 -9.85 -7.21 -3.32
N ALA A 66 -11.02 -7.80 -3.59
CA ALA A 66 -11.58 -8.87 -2.75
C ALA A 66 -10.65 -10.09 -2.71
N SER A 67 -10.07 -10.51 -3.83
CA SER A 67 -9.07 -11.59 -3.87
C SER A 67 -7.84 -11.28 -3.01
N LEU A 68 -7.37 -10.02 -3.01
CA LEU A 68 -6.28 -9.59 -2.13
C LEU A 68 -6.65 -9.75 -0.66
N PHE A 69 -7.85 -9.30 -0.26
CA PHE A 69 -8.33 -9.47 1.11
C PHE A 69 -8.49 -10.94 1.50
N LEU A 70 -9.06 -11.78 0.62
CA LEU A 70 -9.19 -13.22 0.87
C LEU A 70 -7.83 -13.92 1.00
N LEU A 71 -6.84 -13.52 0.20
CA LEU A 71 -5.49 -14.04 0.30
C LEU A 71 -4.82 -13.58 1.60
N ALA A 72 -5.01 -12.31 1.96
CA ALA A 72 -4.48 -11.71 3.17
C ALA A 72 -5.09 -12.31 4.44
N ASP A 73 -6.36 -12.72 4.41
CA ASP A 73 -7.06 -13.39 5.51
C ASP A 73 -6.50 -14.80 5.80
N ARG A 74 -5.89 -15.44 4.80
CA ARG A 74 -5.21 -16.74 4.98
C ARG A 74 -3.91 -16.65 5.77
N ILE A 75 -3.41 -15.45 6.05
CA ILE A 75 -2.15 -15.22 6.76
C ILE A 75 -2.45 -14.45 8.04
N PRO A 76 -1.92 -14.88 9.19
CA PRO A 76 -2.06 -14.12 10.43
C PRO A 76 -1.46 -12.71 10.24
N GLY A 77 -2.29 -11.68 10.39
CA GLY A 77 -1.90 -10.29 10.21
C GLY A 77 -1.88 -9.78 8.76
N GLY A 78 -2.17 -10.61 7.76
CA GLY A 78 -2.18 -10.18 6.36
C GLY A 78 -3.23 -9.10 6.07
N ALA A 79 -4.42 -9.19 6.67
CA ALA A 79 -5.47 -8.19 6.50
C ALA A 79 -5.06 -6.80 7.04
N ALA A 80 -4.23 -6.74 8.09
CA ALA A 80 -3.68 -5.50 8.63
C ALA A 80 -2.72 -4.81 7.65
N ILE A 81 -1.94 -5.61 6.90
CA ILE A 81 -1.04 -5.11 5.84
C ILE A 81 -1.82 -4.37 4.74
N LEU A 82 -3.01 -4.86 4.38
CA LEU A 82 -3.86 -4.21 3.38
C LEU A 82 -4.69 -3.05 3.95
N ARG A 83 -5.05 -3.11 5.24
CA ARG A 83 -5.87 -2.09 5.92
C ARG A 83 -5.13 -0.82 6.33
N ASP A 84 -3.80 -0.77 6.20
CA ASP A 84 -3.00 0.36 6.69
C ASP A 84 -2.93 0.42 8.22
N ASP A 85 -2.86 -0.74 8.89
CA ASP A 85 -2.57 -0.75 10.32
C ASP A 85 -1.05 -0.63 10.55
N ASP A 86 -0.45 0.47 10.06
CA ASP A 86 0.91 0.89 10.43
C ASP A 86 0.88 1.60 11.81
N SER A 87 0.04 1.14 12.73
CA SER A 87 0.01 1.63 14.12
C SER A 87 0.89 0.78 15.06
N ALA A 88 1.50 -0.31 14.59
CA ALA A 88 2.20 -1.27 15.44
C ALA A 88 3.74 -1.12 15.51
N ALA A 89 4.32 0.05 15.19
CA ALA A 89 5.77 0.22 15.23
C ALA A 89 6.27 1.60 15.72
N GLN A 90 5.58 2.23 16.69
CA GLN A 90 6.14 3.38 17.44
C GLN A 90 6.24 3.20 18.96
N ASP A 91 5.87 2.04 19.51
CA ASP A 91 6.44 1.53 20.77
C ASP A 91 7.67 0.72 20.32
N GLU A 92 8.95 1.08 20.52
CA GLU A 92 9.66 1.03 21.79
C GLU A 92 10.98 1.86 21.69
N ARG A 93 10.88 3.19 21.58
CA ARG A 93 12.02 4.08 21.91
C ARG A 93 11.67 5.06 23.02
N GLY A 94 10.96 4.53 24.02
CA GLY A 94 11.01 5.06 25.37
C GLY A 94 11.94 4.19 26.21
N GLU A 95 13.26 4.29 26.05
CA GLU A 95 14.13 4.00 27.19
C GLU A 95 15.48 4.73 27.12
N ARG A 96 15.62 5.64 28.11
CA ARG A 96 16.82 6.29 28.68
C ARG A 96 17.41 7.51 28.00
#